data_AF-A0ABD6D7T3-F1
#
_entry.id   AF-A0ABD6D7T3-F1
#
_cell.length_a   1.000
_cell.length_b   1.000
_cell.length_c   1.000
_cell.angle_alpha   90.00
_cell.angle_beta   90.00
_cell.angle_gamma   90.00
#
_symmetry.space_group_name_H-M   'P 1'
#
loop_
_entity.id
_entity.type
_entity.pdbx_description
1 polymer ?
#
loop_
_entity_poly.entity_id
_entity_poly.type
_entity_poly.pdbx_seq_one_letter_code
_entity_poly.pdbx_strand_id
1 'polypeptide(L)'
;MERHNVAAPRYEWQIALEVDGEERLSLYRGHESTSSLGNLFAMWVQNRGDFSQWADASKFGGIVAQYSDLSSSTVAVWLGLAPDELPTPTEIENMVAQLDCDLTCKLEGPDGEPMTLKRIVDD
;
A
#
# COMPACT_ATOMS: atom_id res chain seq x y z
N MET A 1 -7.64 -26.56 -32.12
CA MET A 1 -7.19 -26.38 -30.73
C MET A 1 -7.10 -24.88 -30.52
N GLU A 2 -8.22 -24.26 -30.16
CA GLU A 2 -8.29 -22.84 -29.86
C GLU A 2 -7.53 -22.62 -28.54
N ARG A 3 -6.45 -21.83 -28.59
CA ARG A 3 -5.79 -21.37 -27.38
C ARG A 3 -6.73 -20.34 -26.77
N HIS A 4 -7.48 -20.73 -25.75
CA HIS A 4 -8.09 -19.75 -24.85
C HIS A 4 -6.93 -18.91 -24.31
N ASN A 5 -6.81 -17.70 -24.84
CA ASN A 5 -5.93 -16.68 -24.32
C ASN A 5 -6.63 -16.17 -23.05
N VAL A 6 -6.54 -16.95 -21.97
CA VAL A 6 -7.00 -16.52 -20.66
C VAL A 6 -6.14 -15.30 -20.34
N ALA A 7 -6.76 -14.11 -20.33
CA ALA A 7 -6.06 -12.91 -19.91
C ALA A 7 -5.51 -13.19 -18.52
N ALA A 8 -4.18 -13.08 -18.35
CA ALA A 8 -3.60 -13.26 -17.03
C ALA A 8 -4.19 -12.18 -16.10
N PRO A 9 -4.54 -12.53 -14.84
CA PRO A 9 -5.11 -11.57 -13.90
C PRO A 9 -4.18 -10.37 -13.78
N ARG A 10 -4.75 -9.17 -13.79
CA ARG A 10 -4.01 -7.93 -13.58
C ARG A 10 -4.22 -7.51 -12.14
N TYR A 11 -3.12 -7.39 -11.41
CA TYR A 11 -3.15 -6.87 -10.05
C TYR A 11 -2.83 -5.39 -10.07
N GLU A 12 -3.75 -4.64 -9.53
CA GLU A 12 -3.68 -3.19 -9.42
C GLU A 12 -3.68 -2.80 -7.94
N TRP A 13 -2.83 -1.84 -7.58
CA TRP A 13 -2.86 -1.20 -6.28
C TRP A 13 -3.04 0.30 -6.46
N GLN A 14 -3.78 0.88 -5.53
CA GLN A 14 -4.16 2.28 -5.53
C GLN A 14 -3.93 2.91 -4.16
N ILE A 15 -3.37 4.13 -4.15
CA ILE A 15 -3.44 5.06 -3.02
C ILE A 15 -4.28 6.25 -3.46
N ALA A 16 -5.36 6.55 -2.73
CA ALA A 16 -6.16 7.76 -2.89
C ALA A 16 -6.00 8.66 -1.66
N LEU A 17 -5.77 9.95 -1.87
CA LEU A 17 -5.70 10.99 -0.83
C LEU A 17 -6.77 12.04 -1.09
N GLU A 18 -7.54 12.44 -0.08
CA GLU A 18 -8.53 13.52 -0.20
C GLU A 18 -7.93 14.86 0.24
N VAL A 19 -7.45 15.66 -0.71
CA VAL A 19 -6.79 16.95 -0.44
C VAL A 19 -7.69 18.09 -0.93
N ASP A 20 -8.07 19.00 -0.02
CA ASP A 20 -8.95 20.14 -0.33
C ASP A 20 -10.28 19.77 -1.00
N GLY A 21 -10.80 18.56 -0.71
CA GLY A 21 -12.03 18.03 -1.31
C GLY A 21 -11.84 17.42 -2.70
N GLU A 22 -10.61 17.31 -3.19
CA GLU A 22 -10.26 16.62 -4.43
C GLU A 22 -9.50 15.31 -4.14
N GLU A 23 -9.81 14.26 -4.91
CA GLU A 23 -9.10 12.99 -4.82
C GLU A 23 -7.80 13.02 -5.64
N ARG A 24 -6.67 12.77 -4.98
CA ARG A 24 -5.36 12.56 -5.61
C ARG A 24 -5.04 11.08 -5.67
N LEU A 25 -5.01 10.54 -6.88
CA LEU A 25 -4.83 9.12 -7.15
C LEU A 25 -3.38 8.78 -7.50
N SER A 26 -2.82 7.75 -6.88
CA SER A 26 -1.60 7.08 -7.30
C SER A 26 -1.90 5.61 -7.57
N LEU A 27 -1.48 5.10 -8.73
CA LEU A 27 -1.86 3.78 -9.22
C LEU A 27 -0.65 3.04 -9.78
N TYR A 28 -0.56 1.74 -9.51
CA TYR A 28 0.37 0.86 -10.21
C TYR A 28 -0.30 -0.43 -10.64
N ARG A 29 -0.03 -0.82 -11.89
CA ARG A 29 -0.54 -2.05 -12.53
C ARG A 29 0.63 -2.97 -12.82
N GLY A 30 0.53 -4.21 -12.36
CA GLY A 30 1.59 -5.20 -12.53
C GLY A 30 1.05 -6.62 -12.64
N HIS A 31 1.97 -7.55 -12.88
CA HIS A 31 1.65 -8.95 -13.09
C HIS A 31 1.46 -9.72 -11.77
N GLU A 32 2.09 -9.26 -10.69
CA GLU A 32 1.96 -9.84 -9.34
C GLU A 32 1.57 -8.76 -8.35
N SER A 33 0.58 -9.05 -7.49
CA SER A 33 0.09 -8.11 -6.48
C SER A 33 1.19 -7.56 -5.57
N THR A 34 2.13 -8.41 -5.19
CA THR A 34 3.27 -8.06 -4.32
C THR A 34 4.19 -7.02 -4.98
N SER A 35 4.65 -7.32 -6.20
CA SER A 35 5.46 -6.38 -6.99
C SER A 35 4.72 -5.07 -7.30
N SER A 36 3.40 -5.13 -7.52
CA SER A 36 2.59 -3.94 -7.80
C SER A 36 2.56 -3.00 -6.60
N LEU A 37 2.39 -3.54 -5.38
CA LEU A 37 2.41 -2.73 -4.15
C LEU A 37 3.79 -2.16 -3.88
N GLY A 38 4.85 -2.95 -4.04
CA GLY A 38 6.23 -2.50 -3.83
C GLY A 38 6.60 -1.34 -4.77
N ASN A 39 6.23 -1.43 -6.04
CA ASN A 39 6.45 -0.36 -7.02
C ASN A 39 5.58 0.87 -6.74
N LEU A 40 4.30 0.69 -6.40
CA LEU A 40 3.44 1.81 -6.00
C LEU A 40 4.02 2.55 -4.80
N PHE A 41 4.45 1.82 -3.77
CA PHE A 41 5.07 2.38 -2.59
C PHE A 41 6.32 3.18 -2.96
N ALA A 42 7.24 2.59 -3.72
CA ALA A 42 8.46 3.26 -4.18
C ALA A 42 8.17 4.57 -4.93
N MET A 43 7.22 4.55 -5.86
CA MET A 43 6.80 5.75 -6.59
C MET A 43 6.14 6.78 -5.68
N TRP A 44 5.31 6.33 -4.74
CA TRP A 44 4.55 7.22 -3.86
C TRP A 44 5.46 7.92 -2.86
N VAL A 45 6.43 7.24 -2.26
CA VAL A 45 7.39 7.88 -1.33
C VAL A 45 8.42 8.75 -2.05
N GLN A 46 8.63 8.52 -3.34
CA GLN A 46 9.61 9.27 -4.13
C GLN A 46 9.29 10.77 -4.10
N ASN A 47 10.27 11.58 -3.66
CA ASN A 47 10.19 13.04 -3.60
C ASN A 47 9.16 13.63 -2.60
N ARG A 48 8.56 12.84 -1.70
CA ARG A 48 7.60 13.35 -0.71
C ARG A 48 8.21 13.89 0.58
N GLY A 49 9.46 13.56 0.88
CA GLY A 49 10.19 14.11 2.02
C GLY A 49 10.24 13.16 3.22
N ASP A 50 10.19 13.72 4.43
CA ASP A 50 10.27 12.98 5.69
C ASP A 50 8.88 12.57 6.17
N PHE A 51 8.69 11.28 6.46
CA PHE A 51 7.45 10.70 6.97
C PHE A 51 7.49 10.43 8.48
N SER A 52 8.55 10.82 9.19
CA SER A 52 8.72 10.53 10.63
C SER A 52 7.61 11.07 11.53
N GLN A 53 6.86 12.08 11.06
CA GLN A 53 5.73 12.68 11.78
C GLN A 53 4.37 12.15 11.35
N TRP A 54 4.32 11.27 10.34
CA TRP A 54 3.06 10.74 9.83
C TRP A 54 2.49 9.71 10.81
N ALA A 55 1.33 10.03 11.40
CA ALA A 55 0.70 9.25 12.46
C ALA A 55 0.45 7.78 12.08
N ASP A 56 0.09 7.52 10.82
CA ASP A 56 -0.22 6.20 10.31
C ASP A 56 0.94 5.56 9.51
N ALA A 57 2.15 6.16 9.51
CA ALA A 57 3.31 5.63 8.81
C ALA A 57 3.63 4.18 9.20
N SER A 58 3.61 3.87 10.50
CA SER A 58 3.87 2.51 11.00
C SER A 58 2.84 1.50 10.48
N LYS A 59 1.55 1.86 10.52
CA LYS A 59 0.45 1.02 10.01
C LYS A 59 0.57 0.79 8.50
N PHE A 60 0.75 1.87 7.75
CA PHE A 60 0.93 1.80 6.30
C PHE A 60 2.15 0.97 5.93
N GLY A 61 3.28 1.21 6.59
CA GLY A 61 4.52 0.46 6.40
C GLY A 61 4.37 -1.03 6.71
N GLY A 62 3.63 -1.39 7.76
CA GLY A 62 3.35 -2.79 8.06
C GLY A 62 2.50 -3.47 6.97
N ILE A 63 1.50 -2.79 6.42
CA ILE A 63 0.71 -3.31 5.29
C ILE A 63 1.61 -3.50 4.07
N VAL A 64 2.44 -2.51 3.72
CA VAL A 64 3.37 -2.61 2.60
C VAL A 64 4.36 -3.75 2.81
N ALA A 65 4.96 -3.89 4.00
CA ALA A 65 5.90 -4.96 4.30
C ALA A 65 5.27 -6.37 4.25
N GLN A 66 3.99 -6.50 4.62
CA GLN A 66 3.28 -7.78 4.61
C GLN A 66 2.84 -8.21 3.21
N TYR A 67 2.42 -7.26 2.36
CA TYR A 67 1.76 -7.55 1.09
C TYR A 67 2.58 -7.16 -0.15
N SER A 68 3.82 -6.68 0.01
CA SER A 68 4.75 -6.42 -1.09
C SER A 68 5.94 -7.39 -1.08
N ASP A 69 6.83 -7.25 -2.05
CA ASP A 69 8.12 -7.93 -2.15
C ASP A 69 9.26 -7.20 -1.42
N LEU A 70 8.98 -6.07 -0.76
CA LEU A 70 9.97 -5.28 -0.04
C LEU A 70 10.23 -5.84 1.37
N SER A 71 11.47 -5.74 1.83
CA SER A 71 11.80 -6.09 3.22
C SER A 71 11.23 -5.06 4.20
N SER A 72 10.82 -5.50 5.38
CA SER A 72 10.34 -4.61 6.45
C SER A 72 11.35 -3.50 6.78
N SER A 73 12.65 -3.82 6.79
CA SER A 73 13.71 -2.81 7.03
C SER A 73 13.77 -1.76 5.92
N THR A 74 13.59 -2.14 4.66
CA THR A 74 13.53 -1.19 3.54
C THR A 74 12.35 -0.24 3.69
N VAL A 75 11.17 -0.79 4.00
CA VAL A 75 9.95 -0.02 4.19
C VAL A 75 10.08 0.96 5.36
N ALA A 76 10.58 0.49 6.51
CA ALA A 76 10.80 1.32 7.70
C ALA A 76 11.72 2.51 7.39
N VAL A 77 12.87 2.26 6.75
CA VAL A 77 13.84 3.32 6.39
C VAL A 77 13.22 4.37 5.47
N TRP A 78 12.44 3.95 4.47
CA TRP A 78 11.81 4.91 3.54
C TRP A 78 10.70 5.74 4.19
N LEU A 79 10.12 5.26 5.28
CA LEU A 79 9.13 5.98 6.08
C LEU A 79 9.77 6.78 7.24
N GLY A 80 11.10 6.78 7.36
CA GLY A 80 11.79 7.46 8.46
C GLY A 80 11.57 6.80 9.82
N LEU A 81 11.24 5.51 9.85
CA LEU A 81 10.98 4.71 11.05
C LEU A 81 12.16 3.79 11.37
N ALA A 82 12.28 3.40 12.63
CA ALA A 82 13.15 2.32 13.05
C ALA A 82 12.56 0.95 12.63
N PRO A 83 13.41 -0.06 12.36
CA PRO A 83 12.92 -1.37 11.86
C PRO A 83 11.94 -2.10 12.78
N ASP A 84 11.99 -1.82 14.09
CA ASP A 84 11.13 -2.39 15.13
C ASP A 84 9.84 -1.59 15.39
N GLU A 85 9.65 -0.46 14.70
CA GLU A 85 8.42 0.34 14.78
C GLU A 85 7.32 -0.14 13.84
N LEU A 86 7.60 -1.11 12.96
CA LEU A 86 6.57 -1.71 12.12
C LEU A 86 5.79 -2.78 12.89
N PRO A 87 4.46 -2.87 12.72
CA PRO A 87 3.66 -3.92 13.36
C PRO A 87 4.06 -5.30 12.86
N THR A 88 3.88 -6.30 13.72
CA THR A 88 4.08 -7.70 13.37
C THR A 88 3.05 -8.18 12.35
N PRO A 89 3.33 -9.23 11.57
CA PRO A 89 2.37 -9.82 10.63
C PRO A 89 1.00 -10.11 11.25
N THR A 90 0.96 -10.62 12.49
CA THR A 90 -0.27 -10.91 13.22
C THR A 90 -1.06 -9.65 13.56
N GLU A 91 -0.40 -8.55 13.92
CA GLU A 91 -1.07 -7.26 14.15
C GLU A 91 -1.68 -6.71 12.86
N ILE A 92 -0.97 -6.84 11.73
CA ILE A 92 -1.48 -6.45 10.41
C ILE A 92 -2.67 -7.30 9.99
N GLU A 93 -2.59 -8.61 10.14
CA GLU A 93 -3.72 -9.51 9.83
C GLU A 93 -4.96 -9.16 10.65
N ASN A 94 -4.80 -8.86 11.94
CA ASN A 94 -5.92 -8.46 12.79
C ASN A 94 -6.52 -7.10 12.38
N MET A 95 -5.68 -6.16 11.93
CA MET A 95 -6.14 -4.87 11.40
C MET A 95 -6.90 -5.05 10.08
N VAL A 96 -6.35 -5.83 9.16
CA VAL A 96 -6.95 -6.09 7.84
C VAL A 96 -8.18 -6.96 7.92
N ALA A 97 -8.27 -7.90 8.87
CA ALA A 97 -9.45 -8.73 9.07
C ALA A 97 -10.71 -7.94 9.48
N GLN A 98 -10.54 -6.71 9.99
CA GLN A 98 -11.64 -5.79 10.28
C GLN A 98 -12.02 -4.91 9.08
N LEU A 99 -11.24 -4.98 8.00
CA LEU A 99 -11.43 -4.23 6.77
C LEU A 99 -12.15 -5.10 5.73
N ASP A 100 -13.04 -4.47 4.97
CA ASP A 100 -13.97 -5.12 4.04
C ASP A 100 -13.27 -5.79 2.83
N CYS A 101 -14.05 -6.54 2.05
CA CYS A 101 -13.64 -7.34 0.88
C CYS A 101 -12.48 -6.71 0.07
N ASP A 102 -11.49 -7.55 -0.26
CA ASP A 102 -10.37 -7.26 -1.18
C ASP A 102 -9.30 -6.25 -0.73
N LEU A 103 -8.96 -6.18 0.57
CA LEU A 103 -7.82 -5.39 1.07
C LEU A 103 -7.96 -3.89 0.77
N THR A 104 -9.02 -3.29 1.29
CA THR A 104 -9.20 -1.82 1.33
C THR A 104 -8.90 -1.29 2.73
N CYS A 105 -7.81 -0.55 2.88
CA CYS A 105 -7.38 0.04 4.15
C CYS A 105 -7.61 1.54 4.16
N LYS A 106 -8.30 2.04 5.19
CA LYS A 106 -8.43 3.49 5.45
C LYS A 106 -7.36 3.91 6.45
N LEU A 107 -6.66 4.98 6.13
CA LEU A 107 -5.54 5.53 6.87
C LEU A 107 -5.69 7.06 6.91
N GLU A 108 -4.96 7.71 7.80
CA GLU A 108 -4.63 9.12 7.65
C GLU A 108 -3.40 9.24 6.74
N GLY A 109 -3.34 10.25 5.89
CA GLY A 109 -2.21 10.58 5.03
C GLY A 109 -1.13 11.38 5.78
N PRO A 110 0.03 11.61 5.15
CA PRO A 110 1.16 12.29 5.78
C PRO A 110 0.86 13.69 6.32
N ASP A 111 -0.06 14.41 5.69
CA ASP A 111 -0.43 15.79 6.03
C ASP A 111 -1.78 15.85 6.80
N GLY A 112 -2.28 14.70 7.28
CA GLY A 112 -3.53 14.59 8.04
C GLY A 112 -4.79 14.35 7.18
N GLU A 113 -4.63 14.17 5.88
CA GLU A 113 -5.73 13.98 4.94
C GLU A 113 -6.29 12.54 4.96
N PRO A 114 -7.57 12.31 4.66
CA PRO A 114 -8.07 10.95 4.50
C PRO A 114 -7.32 10.20 3.37
N MET A 115 -6.85 9.00 3.68
CA MET A 115 -6.12 8.14 2.75
C MET A 115 -6.80 6.77 2.63
N THR A 116 -6.87 6.24 1.40
CA THR A 116 -7.29 4.87 1.14
C THR A 116 -6.22 4.13 0.35
N LEU A 117 -5.75 2.99 0.87
CA LEU A 117 -4.95 2.01 0.15
C LEU A 117 -5.86 0.86 -0.27
N LYS A 118 -5.90 0.54 -1.56
CA LYS A 118 -6.80 -0.47 -2.10
C LYS A 118 -6.09 -1.41 -3.06
N ARG A 119 -6.33 -2.71 -2.91
CA ARG A 119 -6.02 -3.70 -3.93
C ARG A 119 -7.21 -3.87 -4.89
N ILE A 120 -6.93 -3.94 -6.17
CA ILE A 120 -7.90 -4.12 -7.25
C ILE A 120 -7.47 -5.36 -8.04
N VAL A 121 -8.41 -6.28 -8.26
CA VAL A 121 -8.20 -7.51 -9.01
C VAL A 121 -9.15 -7.45 -10.22
N ASP A 122 -8.58 -7.32 -11.41
CA ASP A 122 -9.34 -7.38 -12.66
C ASP A 122 -9.33 -8.83 -13.19
N ASP A 123 -10.51 -9.43 -13.31
CA ASP A 123 -10.78 -10.74 -13.94
C ASP A 123 -10.88 -10.67 -15.48
#